data_AF-A0A662B9U0-F1
#
_entry.id   AF-A0A662B9U0-F1
#
_cell.length_a   1.000
_cell.length_b   1.000
_cell.length_c   1.000
_cell.angle_alpha   90.00
_cell.angle_beta   90.00
_cell.angle_gamma   90.00
#
_symmetry.space_group_name_H-M   'P 1'
#
loop_
_entity.id
_entity.type
_entity.pdbx_description
1 polymer ?
#
loop_
_entity_poly.entity_id
_entity_poly.type
_entity_poly.pdbx_seq_one_letter_code
_entity_poly.pdbx_strand_id
1 'polypeptide(L)'
;MPTKMRLQRHGKKGKPFYHIVIADGRAPRDGRYIEKIGTYNPIPNPAEIVLNFEKALDWLQKGAQPTDTVRAILSFKGVLYKNHLIKGVKKGALTEAEVEVKFQAWLKEKEAKIE
;
A
#
# COMPACT_ATOMS: atom_id res chain seq x y z
N MET A 1 10.13 6.48 -17.12
CA MET A 1 10.24 7.05 -15.75
C MET A 1 9.79 5.99 -14.76
N PRO A 2 10.07 6.09 -13.45
CA PRO A 2 9.65 5.07 -12.52
C PRO A 2 8.12 5.02 -12.40
N THR A 3 7.56 3.82 -12.39
CA THR A 3 6.15 3.57 -12.04
C THR A 3 5.93 3.99 -10.58
N LYS A 4 4.93 4.84 -10.35
CA LYS A 4 4.62 5.38 -9.01
C LYS A 4 3.28 4.84 -8.50
N MET A 5 3.24 4.55 -7.19
CA MET A 5 2.01 4.34 -6.45
C MET A 5 1.58 5.70 -5.86
N ARG A 6 0.48 6.25 -6.36
CA ARG A 6 0.04 7.62 -6.04
C ARG A 6 -1.45 7.70 -5.78
N LEU A 7 -1.86 8.80 -5.14
CA LEU A 7 -3.26 9.14 -4.93
C LEU A 7 -3.76 9.97 -6.12
N GLN A 8 -4.90 9.55 -6.67
CA GLN A 8 -5.65 10.28 -7.68
C GLN A 8 -6.92 10.81 -7.03
N ARG A 9 -7.19 12.12 -7.14
CA ARG A 9 -8.32 12.75 -6.46
C ARG A 9 -9.59 12.54 -7.28
N HIS A 10 -10.56 11.86 -6.71
CA HIS A 10 -11.90 11.65 -7.24
C HIS A 10 -12.90 12.06 -6.17
N GLY A 11 -13.41 13.29 -6.20
CA GLY A 11 -14.31 13.77 -5.16
C GLY A 11 -14.86 15.15 -5.47
N LYS A 12 -15.73 15.64 -4.60
CA LYS A 12 -16.34 16.97 -4.75
C LYS A 12 -15.51 18.02 -4.01
N LYS A 13 -15.78 19.30 -4.26
CA LYS A 13 -15.25 20.39 -3.42
C LYS A 13 -15.65 20.14 -1.97
N GLY A 14 -14.69 20.23 -1.04
CA GLY A 14 -14.90 19.96 0.39
C GLY A 14 -15.07 18.49 0.78
N LYS A 15 -15.19 17.56 -0.17
CA LYS A 15 -15.31 16.11 0.08
C LYS A 15 -14.28 15.35 -0.77
N PRO A 16 -13.00 15.33 -0.36
CA PRO A 16 -11.97 14.60 -1.09
C PRO A 16 -12.15 13.10 -0.94
N PHE A 17 -12.02 12.37 -2.04
CA PHE A 17 -11.91 10.92 -2.04
C PHE A 17 -10.79 10.56 -3.02
N TYR A 18 -10.02 9.53 -2.71
CA TYR A 18 -8.80 9.21 -3.43
C TYR A 18 -8.81 7.78 -3.93
N HIS A 19 -8.42 7.59 -5.18
CA HIS A 19 -8.05 6.28 -5.70
C HIS A 19 -6.56 6.07 -5.48
N ILE A 20 -6.19 4.90 -4.96
CA ILE A 20 -4.79 4.47 -4.90
C ILE A 20 -4.50 3.76 -6.22
N VAL A 21 -3.67 4.39 -7.05
CA VAL A 21 -3.42 3.95 -8.42
C VAL A 21 -1.93 3.77 -8.70
N ILE A 22 -1.65 2.85 -9.61
CA ILE A 22 -0.34 2.65 -10.21
C ILE A 22 -0.31 3.39 -11.55
N ALA A 23 0.62 4.30 -11.72
CA ALA A 23 0.75 5.08 -12.95
C ALA A 23 2.21 5.41 -13.25
N ASP A 24 2.51 5.77 -14.50
CA ASP A 24 3.80 6.38 -14.83
C ASP A 24 3.93 7.72 -14.07
N GLY A 25 5.12 7.99 -13.52
CA GLY A 25 5.42 9.25 -12.85
C GLY A 25 5.20 10.52 -13.68
N ARG A 26 5.22 10.43 -15.03
CA ARG A 26 4.95 11.57 -15.94
C ARG A 26 3.48 11.84 -16.17
N ALA A 27 2.62 10.86 -15.96
CA ALA A 27 1.20 11.00 -16.25
C ALA A 27 0.59 12.11 -15.36
N PRO A 28 -0.38 12.91 -15.85
CA PRO A 28 -1.04 13.91 -15.00
C PRO A 28 -1.79 13.22 -13.85
N ARG A 29 -2.04 13.93 -12.74
CA ARG A 29 -2.67 13.37 -11.53
C ARG A 29 -3.95 12.61 -11.85
N ASP A 30 -4.85 13.26 -12.60
CA ASP A 30 -6.17 12.74 -12.93
C ASP A 30 -6.21 12.04 -14.31
N GLY A 31 -5.04 11.69 -14.86
CA GLY A 31 -4.91 11.01 -16.15
C GLY A 31 -5.09 9.50 -16.09
N ARG A 32 -4.74 8.87 -17.22
CA ARG A 32 -4.71 7.41 -17.38
C ARG A 32 -3.72 6.79 -16.39
N TYR A 33 -4.18 5.75 -15.69
CA TYR A 33 -3.38 4.90 -14.83
C TYR A 33 -3.30 3.48 -15.41
N ILE A 34 -2.36 2.68 -14.90
CA ILE A 34 -2.16 1.29 -15.30
C ILE A 34 -3.18 0.41 -14.56
N GLU A 35 -3.22 0.53 -13.23
CA GLU A 35 -4.10 -0.28 -12.38
C GLU A 35 -4.56 0.50 -11.14
N LYS A 36 -5.81 0.28 -10.72
CA LYS A 36 -6.34 0.74 -9.43
C LYS A 36 -6.20 -0.38 -8.40
N ILE A 37 -5.47 -0.11 -7.32
CA ILE A 37 -5.19 -1.09 -6.25
C ILE A 37 -6.01 -0.84 -4.98
N GLY A 38 -6.68 0.31 -4.88
CA GLY A 38 -7.48 0.62 -3.70
C GLY A 38 -8.12 2.00 -3.72
N THR A 39 -8.71 2.36 -2.59
CA THR A 39 -9.33 3.65 -2.32
C THR A 39 -8.99 4.13 -0.91
N TYR A 40 -8.92 5.44 -0.76
CA TYR A 40 -8.68 6.12 0.49
C TYR A 40 -9.67 7.27 0.67
N ASN A 41 -10.44 7.21 1.76
CA ASN A 41 -11.39 8.23 2.15
C ASN A 41 -10.98 8.81 3.51
N PRO A 42 -10.47 10.05 3.55
CA PRO A 42 -10.01 10.69 4.79
C PRO A 42 -11.12 11.33 5.62
N ILE A 43 -12.37 11.36 5.12
CA ILE A 43 -13.48 12.10 5.74
C ILE A 43 -13.98 11.44 7.04
N PRO A 44 -14.28 10.12 7.07
CA PRO A 44 -14.70 9.48 8.31
C PRO A 44 -13.54 9.38 9.30
N ASN A 45 -13.88 9.35 10.59
CA ASN A 45 -12.94 9.03 11.67
C ASN A 45 -13.40 7.73 12.34
N PRO A 46 -12.70 6.60 12.18
CA PRO A 46 -11.40 6.43 11.50
C PRO A 46 -11.48 6.51 9.97
N ALA A 47 -10.37 6.88 9.33
CA ALA A 47 -10.30 6.98 7.87
C ALA A 47 -10.48 5.60 7.20
N GLU A 48 -11.32 5.55 6.16
CA GLU A 48 -11.60 4.32 5.44
C GLU A 48 -10.51 4.06 4.39
N ILE A 49 -9.84 2.91 4.52
CA ILE A 49 -8.80 2.45 3.62
C ILE A 49 -9.17 1.07 3.10
N VAL A 50 -9.46 0.98 1.80
CA VAL A 50 -9.67 -0.28 1.09
C VAL A 50 -8.48 -0.49 0.17
N LEU A 51 -7.73 -1.56 0.37
CA LEU A 51 -6.52 -1.86 -0.39
C LEU A 51 -6.50 -3.35 -0.75
N ASN A 52 -6.27 -3.66 -2.02
CA ASN A 52 -5.93 -5.01 -2.44
C ASN A 52 -4.47 -5.29 -2.06
N PHE A 53 -4.28 -6.13 -1.05
CA PHE A 53 -2.98 -6.42 -0.46
C PHE A 53 -2.03 -7.13 -1.44
N GLU A 54 -2.52 -8.15 -2.16
CA GLU A 54 -1.72 -8.96 -3.09
C GLU A 54 -1.17 -8.10 -4.24
N LYS A 55 -2.05 -7.30 -4.86
CA LYS A 55 -1.67 -6.40 -5.95
C LYS A 55 -0.69 -5.32 -5.48
N ALA A 56 -0.91 -4.75 -4.29
CA ALA A 56 0.00 -3.76 -3.74
C ALA A 56 1.40 -4.36 -3.50
N LEU A 57 1.47 -5.60 -3.01
CA LEU A 57 2.73 -6.31 -2.78
C LEU A 57 3.45 -6.62 -4.09
N ASP A 58 2.74 -7.13 -5.09
CA ASP A 58 3.28 -7.45 -6.41
C ASP A 58 3.91 -6.20 -7.08
N TRP A 59 3.18 -5.08 -7.10
CA TRP A 59 3.70 -3.83 -7.65
C TRP A 59 4.93 -3.29 -6.90
N LEU A 60 4.98 -3.43 -5.57
CA LEU A 60 6.17 -3.08 -4.79
C LEU A 60 7.37 -3.96 -5.13
N GLN A 61 7.16 -5.25 -5.38
CA GLN A 61 8.22 -6.18 -5.79
C GLN A 61 8.72 -5.90 -7.20
N LYS A 62 7.82 -5.46 -8.10
CA LYS A 62 8.15 -4.97 -9.46
C LYS A 62 8.89 -3.62 -9.46
N GLY A 63 9.06 -2.98 -8.30
CA GLY A 63 9.81 -1.74 -8.15
C GLY A 63 8.98 -0.46 -8.24
N ALA A 64 7.65 -0.54 -8.09
CA ALA A 64 6.82 0.65 -8.01
C ALA A 64 7.20 1.50 -6.78
N GLN A 65 7.36 2.81 -6.97
CA GLN A 65 7.75 3.73 -5.91
C GLN A 65 6.52 4.40 -5.27
N PRO A 66 6.24 4.21 -3.98
CA PRO A 66 5.13 4.87 -3.31
C PRO A 66 5.45 6.32 -2.94
N THR A 67 4.47 7.20 -3.16
CA THR A 67 4.43 8.56 -2.58
C THR A 67 4.24 8.51 -1.06
N ASP A 68 4.54 9.60 -0.34
CA ASP A 68 4.62 9.57 1.13
C ASP A 68 3.32 9.15 1.82
N THR A 69 2.17 9.69 1.41
CA THR A 69 0.86 9.28 1.95
C THR A 69 0.53 7.83 1.63
N VAL A 70 0.84 7.36 0.41
CA VAL A 70 0.64 5.97 0.02
C VAL A 70 1.56 5.05 0.84
N ARG A 71 2.79 5.48 1.12
CA ARG A 71 3.73 4.75 1.98
C ARG A 71 3.17 4.59 3.40
N ALA A 72 2.58 5.65 3.97
CA ALA A 72 1.92 5.58 5.27
C ALA A 72 0.76 4.57 5.27
N ILE A 73 -0.09 4.60 4.24
CA ILE A 73 -1.18 3.64 4.06
C ILE A 73 -0.66 2.19 3.95
N LEU A 74 0.37 1.96 3.14
CA LEU A 74 0.99 0.64 2.95
C LEU A 74 1.68 0.13 4.22
N SER A 75 2.26 1.03 5.02
CA SER A 75 2.82 0.70 6.33
C SER A 75 1.74 0.30 7.30
N PHE A 76 0.65 1.06 7.37
CA PHE A 76 -0.48 0.79 8.26
C PHE A 76 -1.13 -0.56 7.95
N LYS A 77 -1.32 -0.87 6.66
CA LYS A 77 -1.87 -2.17 6.22
C LYS A 77 -0.85 -3.32 6.21
N GLY A 78 0.40 -3.10 6.62
CA GLY A 78 1.41 -4.16 6.74
C GLY A 78 2.07 -4.61 5.43
N VAL A 79 1.73 -4.01 4.28
CA VAL A 79 2.30 -4.40 2.97
C VAL A 79 3.81 -4.17 2.93
N LEU A 80 4.29 -3.05 3.48
CA LEU A 80 5.73 -2.75 3.52
C LEU A 80 6.49 -3.73 4.41
N TYR A 81 5.89 -4.13 5.52
CA TYR A 81 6.49 -5.09 6.44
C TYR A 81 6.63 -6.46 5.76
N LYS A 82 5.57 -6.97 5.12
CA LYS A 82 5.65 -8.23 4.37
C LYS A 82 6.68 -8.16 3.23
N ASN A 83 6.75 -7.04 2.50
CA ASN A 83 7.77 -6.85 1.46
C ASN A 83 9.20 -6.87 2.03
N HIS A 84 9.43 -6.30 3.22
CA HIS A 84 10.72 -6.35 3.89
C HIS A 84 11.12 -7.79 4.26
N LEU A 85 10.19 -8.56 4.82
CA LEU A 85 10.42 -9.96 5.17
C LEU A 85 10.76 -10.82 3.94
N ILE A 86 10.04 -10.64 2.84
CA ILE A 86 10.30 -11.34 1.57
C ILE A 86 11.69 -11.00 1.01
N LYS A 87 12.15 -9.75 1.16
CA LYS A 87 13.54 -9.38 0.79
C LYS A 87 14.57 -10.11 1.65
N GLY A 88 14.26 -10.43 2.90
CA GLY A 88 15.11 -11.26 3.76
C GLY A 88 15.19 -12.71 3.27
N VAL A 89 14.08 -13.28 2.80
CA VAL A 89 14.05 -14.62 2.18
C VAL A 89 14.91 -14.65 0.91
N LYS A 90 14.78 -13.64 0.03
CA LYS A 90 15.63 -13.54 -1.18
C LYS A 90 17.13 -13.44 -0.88
N LYS A 91 17.50 -12.99 0.32
CA LYS A 91 18.89 -12.91 0.79
C LYS A 91 19.35 -14.17 1.53
N GLY A 92 18.50 -15.18 1.67
CA GLY A 92 18.79 -16.42 2.41
C GLY A 92 18.75 -16.27 3.93
N ALA A 93 18.27 -15.15 4.47
CA ALA A 93 18.25 -14.88 5.91
C ALA A 93 17.02 -15.42 6.64
N LEU A 94 15.96 -15.80 5.90
CA LEU A 94 14.67 -16.24 6.42
C LEU A 94 14.06 -17.31 5.52
N THR A 95 13.27 -18.20 6.11
CA THR A 95 12.39 -19.13 5.38
C THR A 95 10.99 -18.53 5.18
N GLU A 96 10.23 -19.03 4.21
CA GLU A 96 8.86 -18.56 3.94
C GLU A 96 7.92 -18.79 5.14
N ALA A 97 8.10 -19.89 5.86
CA ALA A 97 7.33 -20.19 7.07
C ALA A 97 7.57 -19.17 8.18
N GLU A 98 8.83 -18.78 8.41
CA GLU A 98 9.18 -17.76 9.40
C GLU A 98 8.62 -16.37 9.04
N VAL A 99 8.53 -16.06 7.75
CA VAL A 99 7.92 -14.80 7.28
C VAL A 99 6.45 -14.74 7.67
N GLU A 100 5.70 -15.82 7.42
CA GLU A 100 4.27 -15.83 7.72
C GLU A 100 4.03 -15.78 9.23
N VAL A 101 4.82 -16.52 10.03
CA VAL A 101 4.74 -16.46 11.50
C VAL A 101 5.00 -15.04 12.02
N LYS A 102 6.08 -14.38 11.56
CA LYS A 102 6.40 -13.01 11.95
C LYS A 102 5.33 -12.01 11.50
N PHE A 103 4.81 -12.19 10.29
CA PHE A 103 3.75 -11.33 9.76
C PHE A 103 2.45 -11.46 10.55
N GLN A 104 2.03 -12.67 10.89
CA GLN A 104 0.84 -12.92 11.70
C GLN A 104 0.99 -12.41 13.13
N ALA A 105 2.17 -12.57 13.74
CA ALA A 105 2.44 -12.01 15.05
C ALA A 105 2.32 -10.47 15.05
N TRP A 106 2.86 -9.82 14.01
CA TRP A 106 2.73 -8.38 13.83
C TRP A 106 1.28 -7.93 13.61
N LEU A 107 0.50 -8.67 12.81
CA LEU A 107 -0.92 -8.38 12.59
C LEU A 107 -1.71 -8.43 13.90
N LYS A 108 -1.53 -9.50 14.69
CA LYS A 108 -2.18 -9.64 16.00
C LYS A 108 -1.81 -8.50 16.95
N GLU A 109 -0.53 -8.10 16.99
CA GLU A 109 -0.09 -6.97 17.81
C GLU A 109 -0.73 -5.64 17.36
N LYS A 110 -0.96 -5.47 16.06
CA LYS A 110 -1.60 -4.28 15.51
C LYS A 110 -3.11 -4.24 15.76
N GLU A 111 -3.79 -5.37 15.60
CA GLU A 111 -5.21 -5.48 15.90
C GLU A 111 -5.46 -5.22 17.39
N ALA A 112 -4.65 -5.80 18.28
CA ALA A 112 -4.73 -5.59 19.73
C ALA A 112 -4.40 -4.15 20.19
N LYS A 113 -3.82 -3.30 19.32
CA LYS A 113 -3.55 -1.88 19.60
C LYS A 113 -4.63 -0.94 19.05
N ILE A 114 -5.52 -1.46 18.20
CA ILE A 114 -6.61 -0.70 17.59
C ILE A 114 -7.90 -0.87 18.42
N GLU A 115 -8.04 -2.00 19.13
CA GLU A 115 -8.95 -2.16 20.28
C GLU A 115 -8.45 -1.39 21.51
#